data_AF-A0A1V5PCC4-F1
#
_entry.id   AF-A0A1V5PCC4-F1
#
_cell.length_a   1.000
_cell.length_b   1.000
_cell.length_c   1.000
_cell.angle_alpha   90.00
_cell.angle_beta   90.00
_cell.angle_gamma   90.00
#
_symmetry.space_group_name_H-M   'P 1'
#
loop_
_entity.id
_entity.type
_entity.pdbx_description
1 polymer ?
#
loop_
_entity_poly.entity_id
_entity_poly.type
_entity_poly.pdbx_seq_one_letter_code
_entity_poly.pdbx_strand_id
1 'polypeptide(L)'
;MGYYIDLSKITLEEFKNKLKNEYLLPSQQFLKENIDEQFSIIQNQNIVNLQQLQQELKTKEKVNAFAKTTSIGVDYLTVLRRTVNSYHPEARKLDQFPCISSETAQKLAKAGIKTTLDLYDRIITPQGRNRLADELGISIEEALLLAKLTDICRLRYVNQTFAYLLVMLGYDTVELIQKADYRILHKKLLELNEEKNIFKGKIGLNDMAFLVNEARNATLHVEY
;
A
#
# COMPACT_ATOMS: atom_id res chain seq x y z
N MET A 1 2.90 -8.02 13.50
CA MET A 1 3.78 -7.92 12.30
C MET A 1 3.81 -6.45 11.89
N GLY A 2 4.99 -5.86 11.70
CA GLY A 2 5.10 -4.42 11.37
C GLY A 2 4.73 -4.07 9.92
N TYR A 3 4.47 -5.07 9.07
CA TYR A 3 4.16 -4.87 7.66
C TYR A 3 2.84 -4.11 7.46
N TYR A 4 1.80 -4.50 8.21
CA TYR A 4 0.46 -3.94 8.13
C TYR A 4 0.20 -2.89 9.19
N ILE A 5 -0.58 -1.88 8.81
CA ILE A 5 -1.17 -0.94 9.77
C ILE A 5 -2.23 -1.68 10.58
N ASP A 6 -2.24 -1.46 11.89
CA ASP A 6 -3.24 -2.00 12.80
C ASP A 6 -4.54 -1.18 12.72
N LEU A 7 -5.52 -1.69 11.96
CA LEU A 7 -6.80 -1.02 11.76
C LEU A 7 -7.63 -0.89 13.04
N SER A 8 -7.34 -1.68 14.09
CA SER A 8 -8.05 -1.58 15.37
C SER A 8 -7.68 -0.30 16.14
N LYS A 9 -6.51 0.27 15.84
CA LYS A 9 -5.98 1.50 16.46
C LYS A 9 -6.43 2.78 15.75
N ILE A 10 -7.07 2.67 14.59
CA ILE A 10 -7.58 3.82 13.84
C ILE A 10 -9.04 3.98 14.20
N THR A 11 -9.36 4.99 14.99
CA THR A 11 -10.75 5.33 15.33
C THR A 11 -11.51 5.75 14.08
N LEU A 12 -12.84 5.57 14.12
CA LEU A 12 -13.68 5.97 13.01
C LEU A 12 -13.63 7.49 12.76
N GLU A 13 -13.43 8.28 13.82
CA GLU A 13 -13.27 9.73 13.75
C GLU A 13 -11.94 10.14 13.08
N GLU A 14 -10.82 9.52 13.45
CA GLU A 14 -9.53 9.75 12.76
C GLU A 14 -9.62 9.39 11.28
N PHE A 15 -10.27 8.27 10.95
CA PHE A 15 -10.45 7.85 9.56
C PHE A 15 -11.33 8.84 8.77
N LYS A 16 -12.43 9.32 9.38
CA LYS A 16 -13.30 10.36 8.80
C LYS A 16 -12.49 11.62 8.49
N ASN A 17 -11.73 12.11 9.47
CA ASN A 17 -10.91 13.32 9.34
C ASN A 17 -9.84 13.15 8.26
N LYS A 18 -9.24 11.95 8.15
CA LYS A 18 -8.32 11.61 7.08
C LYS A 18 -8.98 11.70 5.70
N LEU A 19 -10.14 11.08 5.50
CA LEU A 19 -10.88 11.17 4.23
C LEU A 19 -11.30 12.60 3.90
N LYS A 20 -11.71 13.40 4.89
CA LYS A 20 -12.14 14.78 4.73
C LYS A 20 -10.99 15.70 4.29
N ASN A 21 -9.86 15.61 4.97
CA ASN A 21 -8.78 16.59 4.86
C ASN A 21 -7.68 16.21 3.85
N GLU A 22 -7.48 14.92 3.57
CA GLU A 22 -6.43 14.50 2.65
C GLU A 22 -6.86 14.47 1.19
N TYR A 23 -5.86 14.39 0.31
CA TYR A 23 -6.09 14.13 -1.10
C TYR A 23 -6.55 12.68 -1.31
N LEU A 24 -7.70 12.50 -1.96
CA LEU A 24 -8.23 11.21 -2.37
C LEU A 24 -8.04 11.00 -3.87
N LEU A 25 -7.97 9.73 -4.31
CA LEU A 25 -8.00 9.45 -5.74
C LEU A 25 -9.31 9.96 -6.35
N PRO A 26 -9.36 10.32 -7.65
CA PRO A 26 -10.59 10.81 -8.29
C PRO A 26 -11.82 9.94 -8.05
N SER A 27 -11.66 8.61 -8.07
CA SER A 27 -12.73 7.63 -7.82
C SER A 27 -13.21 7.56 -6.36
N GLN A 28 -12.51 8.22 -5.44
CA GLN A 28 -12.82 8.25 -4.00
C GLN A 28 -13.32 9.62 -3.55
N GLN A 29 -13.25 10.65 -4.40
CA GLN A 29 -13.57 12.04 -4.02
C GLN A 29 -14.98 12.20 -3.46
N PHE A 30 -15.95 11.48 -4.02
CA PHE A 30 -17.33 11.53 -3.55
C PHE A 30 -17.53 10.95 -2.14
N LEU A 31 -16.54 10.25 -1.55
CA LEU A 31 -16.60 9.86 -0.14
C LEU A 31 -16.65 11.08 0.80
N LYS A 32 -16.26 12.26 0.32
CA LYS A 32 -16.35 13.53 1.06
C LYS A 32 -17.77 14.10 1.09
N GLU A 33 -18.66 13.66 0.20
CA GLU A 33 -20.04 14.12 0.15
C GLU A 33 -20.80 13.65 1.38
N ASN A 34 -21.40 14.59 2.12
CA ASN A 34 -22.15 14.34 3.37
C ASN A 34 -21.38 13.48 4.39
N ILE A 35 -20.04 13.54 4.39
CA ILE A 35 -19.20 12.62 5.17
C ILE A 35 -19.54 12.63 6.67
N ASP A 36 -19.87 13.79 7.24
CA ASP A 36 -20.21 13.91 8.66
C ASP A 36 -21.52 13.18 8.98
N GLU A 37 -22.54 13.28 8.12
CA GLU A 37 -23.81 12.57 8.27
C GLU A 37 -23.61 11.06 8.10
N GLN A 38 -22.92 10.66 7.03
CA GLN A 38 -22.65 9.26 6.71
C GLN A 38 -21.91 8.56 7.86
N PHE A 39 -20.85 9.18 8.39
CA PHE A 39 -20.09 8.61 9.50
C PHE A 39 -20.86 8.63 10.82
N SER A 40 -21.76 9.60 11.05
CA SER A 40 -22.65 9.57 12.22
C SER A 40 -23.59 8.36 12.18
N ILE A 41 -24.14 8.03 11.00
CA ILE A 41 -24.99 6.84 10.82
C ILE A 41 -24.18 5.55 11.07
N ILE A 42 -22.94 5.48 10.57
CA ILE A 42 -22.03 4.35 10.79
C ILE A 42 -21.70 4.18 12.28
N GLN A 43 -21.40 5.28 12.99
CA GLN A 43 -21.12 5.28 14.44
C GLN A 43 -22.31 4.75 15.26
N ASN A 44 -23.54 5.07 14.86
CA ASN A 44 -24.77 4.57 15.50
C ASN A 44 -24.94 3.04 15.38
N GLN A 45 -24.18 2.37 14.50
CA GLN A 45 -24.12 0.91 14.43
C GLN A 45 -23.10 0.29 15.39
N ASN A 46 -22.61 1.05 16.38
CA ASN A 46 -21.56 0.67 17.34
C ASN A 46 -20.20 0.34 16.69
N ILE A 47 -19.94 0.89 15.50
CA ILE A 47 -18.65 0.77 14.82
C ILE A 47 -17.75 1.90 15.33
N VAL A 48 -16.68 1.55 16.04
CA VAL A 48 -15.78 2.52 16.69
C VAL A 48 -14.43 2.66 16.01
N ASN A 49 -14.01 1.68 15.21
CA ASN A 49 -12.70 1.67 14.54
C ASN A 49 -12.74 1.12 13.11
N LEU A 50 -11.63 1.29 12.40
CA LEU A 50 -11.50 0.92 10.99
C LEU A 50 -11.56 -0.59 10.77
N GLN A 51 -11.10 -1.40 11.74
CA GLN A 51 -11.21 -2.86 11.67
C GLN A 51 -12.67 -3.34 11.67
N GLN A 52 -13.50 -2.79 12.55
CA GLN A 52 -14.92 -3.12 12.60
C GLN A 52 -15.64 -2.68 11.33
N LEU A 53 -15.35 -1.46 10.84
CA LEU A 53 -15.89 -0.99 9.56
C LEU A 53 -15.50 -1.92 8.40
N GLN A 54 -14.25 -2.38 8.36
CA GLN A 54 -13.79 -3.34 7.36
C GLN A 54 -14.58 -4.65 7.41
N GLN A 55 -14.84 -5.17 8.62
CA GLN A 55 -15.58 -6.41 8.82
C GLN A 55 -17.05 -6.28 8.40
N GLU A 56 -17.68 -5.14 8.68
CA GLU A 56 -19.05 -4.82 8.29
C GLU A 56 -19.20 -4.62 6.78
N LEU A 57 -18.16 -4.15 6.08
CA LEU A 57 -18.18 -3.96 4.63
C LEU A 57 -17.45 -5.06 3.86
N LYS A 58 -17.06 -6.17 4.48
CA LYS A 58 -16.10 -7.14 3.91
C LYS A 58 -16.47 -7.66 2.52
N THR A 59 -17.75 -7.97 2.29
CA THR A 59 -18.25 -8.56 1.02
C THR A 59 -19.34 -7.71 0.39
N LYS A 60 -19.68 -8.00 -0.87
CA LYS A 60 -20.76 -7.30 -1.59
C LYS A 60 -22.11 -7.53 -0.90
N GLU A 61 -22.34 -8.73 -0.39
CA GLU A 61 -23.54 -9.11 0.36
C GLU A 61 -23.65 -8.28 1.63
N LYS A 62 -22.56 -8.15 2.38
CA LYS A 62 -22.52 -7.31 3.58
C LYS A 62 -22.74 -5.83 3.28
N VAL A 63 -22.13 -5.30 2.21
CA VAL A 63 -22.39 -3.92 1.76
C VAL A 63 -23.87 -3.69 1.49
N ASN A 64 -24.53 -4.61 0.78
CA ASN A 64 -25.97 -4.48 0.49
C ASN A 64 -26.83 -4.62 1.76
N ALA A 65 -26.46 -5.48 2.70
CA ALA A 65 -27.15 -5.61 3.98
C ALA A 65 -27.02 -4.32 4.80
N PHE A 66 -25.80 -3.79 4.91
CA PHE A 66 -25.52 -2.56 5.63
C PHE A 66 -26.24 -1.35 5.03
N ALA A 67 -26.30 -1.25 3.69
CA ALA A 67 -27.06 -0.23 2.98
C ALA A 67 -28.56 -0.24 3.35
N LYS A 68 -29.16 -1.43 3.46
CA LYS A 68 -30.58 -1.56 3.85
C LYS A 68 -30.83 -1.13 5.30
N THR A 69 -29.90 -1.45 6.20
CA THR A 69 -30.03 -1.11 7.63
C THR A 69 -29.81 0.39 7.88
N THR A 70 -28.93 1.03 7.12
CA THR A 70 -28.48 2.40 7.39
C THR A 70 -29.06 3.45 6.42
N SER A 71 -29.72 3.01 5.35
CA SER A 71 -30.15 3.86 4.22
C SER A 71 -29.01 4.57 3.50
N ILE A 72 -27.75 4.21 3.75
CA ILE A 72 -26.60 4.73 3.01
C ILE A 72 -26.58 4.11 1.61
N GLY A 73 -26.26 4.93 0.60
CA GLY A 73 -26.16 4.48 -0.79
C GLY A 73 -25.14 3.34 -0.98
N VAL A 74 -25.53 2.31 -1.74
CA VAL A 74 -24.69 1.15 -2.04
C VAL A 74 -23.38 1.56 -2.72
N ASP A 75 -23.40 2.56 -3.60
CA ASP A 75 -22.21 3.05 -4.31
C ASP A 75 -21.20 3.70 -3.35
N TYR A 76 -21.69 4.49 -2.40
CA TYR A 76 -20.88 5.07 -1.32
C TYR A 76 -20.20 3.98 -0.50
N LEU A 77 -20.98 3.00 -0.03
CA LEU A 77 -20.45 1.89 0.76
C LEU A 77 -19.50 1.00 -0.04
N THR A 78 -19.72 0.86 -1.35
CA THR A 78 -18.84 0.08 -2.22
C THR A 78 -17.47 0.74 -2.36
N VAL A 79 -17.42 2.07 -2.51
CA VAL A 79 -16.16 2.79 -2.59
C VAL A 79 -15.51 2.93 -1.22
N LEU A 80 -16.30 3.14 -0.16
CA LEU A 80 -15.81 3.13 1.21
C LEU A 80 -15.14 1.79 1.52
N ARG A 81 -15.81 0.66 1.21
CA ARG A 81 -15.25 -0.70 1.32
C ARG A 81 -13.90 -0.82 0.62
N ARG A 82 -13.81 -0.38 -0.65
CA ARG A 82 -12.57 -0.45 -1.43
C ARG A 82 -11.47 0.37 -0.77
N THR A 83 -11.80 1.57 -0.30
CA THR A 83 -10.86 2.47 0.39
C THR A 83 -10.40 1.86 1.71
N VAL A 84 -11.29 1.35 2.55
CA VAL A 84 -10.94 0.68 3.82
C VAL A 84 -10.04 -0.54 3.56
N ASN A 85 -10.39 -1.39 2.59
CA ASN A 85 -9.59 -2.56 2.25
C ASN A 85 -8.20 -2.20 1.70
N SER A 86 -8.04 -1.02 1.08
CA SER A 86 -6.74 -0.59 0.58
C SER A 86 -5.71 -0.35 1.69
N TYR A 87 -6.12 -0.10 2.94
CA TYR A 87 -5.20 0.03 4.10
C TYR A 87 -4.52 -1.29 4.50
N HIS A 88 -4.89 -2.39 3.86
CA HIS A 88 -4.23 -3.67 3.99
C HIS A 88 -3.74 -4.13 2.60
N PRO A 89 -2.65 -3.56 2.07
CA PRO A 89 -2.17 -3.87 0.73
C PRO A 89 -1.84 -5.36 0.57
N GLU A 90 -2.15 -5.92 -0.59
CA GLU A 90 -1.85 -7.33 -0.86
C GLU A 90 -0.34 -7.60 -0.74
N ALA A 91 0.02 -8.67 -0.04
CA ALA A 91 1.38 -9.16 -0.01
C ALA A 91 1.80 -9.57 -1.43
N ARG A 92 2.88 -8.97 -1.93
CA ARG A 92 3.31 -9.15 -3.32
C ARG A 92 4.18 -10.38 -3.43
N LYS A 93 3.91 -11.23 -4.44
CA LYS A 93 4.74 -12.40 -4.70
C LYS A 93 6.12 -11.98 -5.20
N LEU A 94 7.17 -12.55 -4.63
CA LEU A 94 8.55 -12.18 -4.90
C LEU A 94 9.01 -12.63 -6.30
N ASP A 95 8.47 -13.74 -6.81
CA ASP A 95 8.73 -14.25 -8.15
C ASP A 95 8.10 -13.42 -9.28
N GLN A 96 7.24 -12.45 -8.96
CA GLN A 96 6.57 -11.57 -9.92
C GLN A 96 7.27 -10.22 -10.09
N PHE A 97 8.33 -9.94 -9.34
CA PHE A 97 9.11 -8.70 -9.54
C PHE A 97 9.98 -8.82 -10.79
N PRO A 98 9.93 -7.82 -11.71
CA PRO A 98 10.70 -7.89 -12.95
C PRO A 98 12.22 -7.98 -12.77
N CYS A 99 12.75 -7.53 -11.62
CA CYS A 99 14.18 -7.49 -11.31
C CYS A 99 14.67 -8.65 -10.45
N ILE A 100 13.79 -9.52 -9.96
CA ILE A 100 14.18 -10.68 -9.15
C ILE A 100 14.45 -11.85 -10.09
N SER A 101 15.68 -12.39 -10.03
CA SER A 101 16.06 -13.54 -10.86
C SER A 101 15.28 -14.80 -10.45
N SER A 102 15.10 -15.72 -11.39
CA SER A 102 14.44 -17.00 -11.09
C SER A 102 15.21 -17.80 -10.03
N GLU A 103 16.54 -17.71 -10.01
CA GLU A 103 17.38 -18.36 -8.99
C GLU A 103 17.10 -17.80 -7.60
N THR A 104 17.11 -16.47 -7.46
CA THR A 104 16.84 -15.78 -6.18
C THR A 104 15.41 -16.07 -5.71
N ALA A 105 14.43 -16.05 -6.62
CA ALA A 105 13.05 -16.42 -6.30
C ALA A 105 12.93 -17.87 -5.82
N GLN A 106 13.66 -18.82 -6.42
CA GLN A 106 13.69 -20.21 -5.97
C GLN A 106 14.36 -20.37 -4.59
N LYS A 107 15.47 -19.67 -4.33
CA LYS A 107 16.14 -19.65 -3.01
C LYS A 107 15.18 -19.15 -1.92
N LEU A 108 14.51 -18.03 -2.16
CA LEU A 108 13.48 -17.47 -1.28
C LEU A 108 12.34 -18.47 -1.02
N ALA A 109 11.80 -19.06 -2.09
CA ALA A 109 10.70 -20.02 -1.98
C ALA A 109 11.07 -21.29 -1.20
N LYS A 110 12.31 -21.79 -1.34
CA LYS A 110 12.84 -22.92 -0.57
C LYS A 110 12.97 -22.60 0.93
N ALA A 111 13.26 -21.34 1.27
CA ALA A 111 13.26 -20.84 2.65
C ALA A 111 11.85 -20.52 3.20
N GLY A 112 10.79 -20.81 2.45
CA GLY A 112 9.40 -20.51 2.82
C GLY A 112 8.99 -19.05 2.61
N ILE A 113 9.83 -18.25 1.96
CA ILE A 113 9.60 -16.81 1.74
C ILE A 113 9.02 -16.63 0.33
N LYS A 114 7.71 -16.41 0.21
CA LYS A 114 7.03 -16.31 -1.09
C LYS A 114 6.55 -14.90 -1.39
N THR A 115 6.29 -14.12 -0.35
CA THR A 115 5.70 -12.79 -0.46
C THR A 115 6.51 -11.73 0.29
N THR A 116 6.24 -10.47 -0.03
CA THR A 116 6.78 -9.31 0.70
C THR A 116 6.44 -9.37 2.19
N LEU A 117 5.28 -9.92 2.56
CA LEU A 117 4.90 -10.11 3.96
C LEU A 117 5.80 -11.14 4.66
N ASP A 118 6.07 -12.27 4.02
CA ASP A 118 6.94 -13.32 4.58
C ASP A 118 8.38 -12.83 4.76
N LEU A 119 8.82 -11.95 3.85
CA LEU A 119 10.17 -11.40 3.83
C LEU A 119 10.38 -10.28 4.85
N TYR A 120 9.34 -9.50 5.12
CA TYR A 120 9.45 -8.20 5.78
C TYR A 120 10.26 -8.23 7.08
N ASP A 121 9.90 -9.10 8.03
CA ASP A 121 10.55 -9.15 9.35
C ASP A 121 12.03 -9.57 9.27
N ARG A 122 12.47 -10.19 8.16
CA ARG A 122 13.88 -10.59 7.94
C ARG A 122 14.74 -9.46 7.38
N ILE A 123 14.15 -8.42 6.78
CA ILE A 123 14.90 -7.38 6.06
C ILE A 123 14.92 -6.00 6.73
N ILE A 124 14.21 -5.84 7.85
CA ILE A 124 14.02 -4.56 8.55
C ILE A 124 15.37 -3.92 8.89
N THR A 125 16.29 -4.70 9.47
CA THR A 125 17.58 -4.18 9.98
C THR A 125 18.74 -4.58 9.06
N PRO A 126 19.86 -3.82 9.07
CA PRO A 126 21.07 -4.21 8.35
C PRO A 126 21.55 -5.61 8.74
N GLN A 127 21.47 -5.97 10.02
CA GLN A 127 21.86 -7.30 10.50
C GLN A 127 20.94 -8.40 9.96
N GLY A 128 19.62 -8.15 9.90
CA GLY A 128 18.67 -9.09 9.31
C GLY A 128 18.96 -9.35 7.83
N ARG A 129 19.27 -8.30 7.07
CA ARG A 129 19.66 -8.41 5.66
C ARG A 129 20.94 -9.21 5.46
N ASN A 130 21.96 -9.01 6.30
CA ASN A 130 23.18 -9.83 6.25
C ASN A 130 22.89 -11.30 6.52
N ARG A 131 22.10 -11.61 7.56
CA ARG A 131 21.70 -13.00 7.85
C ARG A 131 20.93 -13.65 6.69
N LEU A 132 20.03 -12.90 6.07
CA LEU A 132 19.28 -13.37 4.90
C LEU A 132 20.21 -13.64 3.71
N ALA A 133 21.19 -12.75 3.48
CA ALA A 133 22.17 -12.90 2.42
C ALA A 133 23.01 -14.18 2.60
N ASP A 134 23.52 -14.40 3.82
CA ASP A 134 24.29 -15.59 4.19
C ASP A 134 23.45 -16.87 4.07
N GLU A 135 22.22 -16.86 4.59
CA GLU A 135 21.30 -18.02 4.58
C GLU A 135 20.95 -18.46 3.15
N LEU A 136 20.71 -17.51 2.25
CA LEU A 136 20.27 -17.79 0.89
C LEU A 136 21.42 -17.87 -0.12
N GLY A 137 22.63 -17.47 0.26
CA GLY A 137 23.76 -17.33 -0.66
C GLY A 137 23.45 -16.32 -1.77
N ILE A 138 22.96 -15.13 -1.40
CA ILE A 138 22.71 -13.98 -2.29
C ILE A 138 23.61 -12.82 -1.87
N SER A 139 23.79 -11.82 -2.73
CA SER A 139 24.60 -10.66 -2.38
C SER A 139 23.89 -9.76 -1.35
N ILE A 140 24.65 -8.95 -0.61
CA ILE A 140 24.06 -7.97 0.32
C ILE A 140 23.29 -6.88 -0.44
N GLU A 141 23.71 -6.56 -1.66
CA GLU A 141 23.00 -5.65 -2.57
C GLU A 141 21.66 -6.24 -3.02
N GLU A 142 21.59 -7.55 -3.29
CA GLU A 142 20.33 -8.24 -3.58
C GLU A 142 19.40 -8.22 -2.36
N ALA A 143 19.92 -8.51 -1.17
CA ALA A 143 19.13 -8.43 0.07
C ALA A 143 18.63 -7.00 0.35
N LEU A 144 19.43 -5.98 0.04
CA LEU A 144 19.04 -4.57 0.13
C LEU A 144 17.97 -4.21 -0.90
N LEU A 145 18.09 -4.68 -2.15
CA LEU A 145 17.06 -4.49 -3.18
C LEU A 145 15.73 -5.13 -2.75
N LEU A 146 15.77 -6.34 -2.22
CA LEU A 146 14.60 -7.03 -1.66
C LEU A 146 13.94 -6.22 -0.54
N ALA A 147 14.74 -5.62 0.35
CA ALA A 147 14.25 -4.74 1.42
C ALA A 147 13.52 -3.51 0.86
N LYS A 148 14.15 -2.81 -0.10
CA LYS A 148 13.62 -1.61 -0.77
C LYS A 148 12.29 -1.89 -1.48
N LEU A 149 12.23 -2.96 -2.27
CA LEU A 149 11.00 -3.39 -2.95
C LEU A 149 9.88 -3.72 -1.95
N THR A 150 10.24 -4.43 -0.88
CA THR A 150 9.29 -4.82 0.18
C THR A 150 8.74 -3.60 0.92
N ASP A 151 9.59 -2.63 1.25
CA ASP A 151 9.21 -1.40 1.94
C ASP A 151 8.22 -0.57 1.11
N ILE A 152 8.54 -0.34 -0.16
CA ILE A 152 7.67 0.42 -1.09
C ILE A 152 6.33 -0.29 -1.32
N CYS A 153 6.31 -1.63 -1.42
CA CYS A 153 5.08 -2.40 -1.62
C CYS A 153 4.09 -2.35 -0.44
N ARG A 154 4.49 -1.77 0.70
CA ARG A 154 3.57 -1.48 1.82
C ARG A 154 2.69 -0.26 1.55
N LEU A 155 3.02 0.57 0.56
CA LEU A 155 2.19 1.70 0.17
C LEU A 155 0.96 1.23 -0.62
N ARG A 156 -0.17 1.90 -0.39
CA ARG A 156 -1.42 1.56 -1.07
C ARG A 156 -1.30 1.75 -2.57
N TYR A 157 -1.91 0.83 -3.31
CA TYR A 157 -1.93 0.81 -4.78
C TYR A 157 -0.56 0.66 -5.46
N VAL A 158 0.48 0.25 -4.71
CA VAL A 158 1.76 -0.12 -5.29
C VAL A 158 1.83 -1.62 -5.56
N ASN A 159 2.17 -1.99 -6.79
CA ASN A 159 2.41 -3.37 -7.22
C ASN A 159 3.91 -3.59 -7.52
N GLN A 160 4.28 -4.83 -7.85
CA GLN A 160 5.68 -5.22 -8.06
C GLN A 160 6.37 -4.40 -9.16
N THR A 161 5.70 -4.24 -10.31
CA THR A 161 6.21 -3.52 -11.47
C THR A 161 6.41 -2.03 -11.15
N PHE A 162 5.45 -1.43 -10.44
CA PHE A 162 5.51 -0.03 -10.07
C PHE A 162 6.57 0.23 -8.99
N ALA A 163 6.69 -0.66 -7.99
CA ALA A 163 7.77 -0.60 -7.00
C ALA A 163 9.15 -0.66 -7.67
N TYR A 164 9.33 -1.56 -8.66
CA TYR A 164 10.58 -1.65 -9.40
C TYR A 164 10.93 -0.35 -10.14
N LEU A 165 9.95 0.29 -10.80
CA LEU A 165 10.16 1.59 -11.44
C LEU A 165 10.60 2.68 -10.45
N LEU A 166 9.98 2.74 -9.26
CA LEU A 166 10.36 3.71 -8.23
C LEU A 166 11.79 3.48 -7.76
N VAL A 167 12.19 2.23 -7.55
CA VAL A 167 13.58 1.87 -7.21
C VAL A 167 14.56 2.31 -8.30
N MET A 168 14.25 2.07 -9.58
CA MET A 168 15.10 2.49 -10.70
C MET A 168 15.31 4.01 -10.76
N LEU A 169 14.32 4.79 -10.32
CA LEU A 169 14.40 6.25 -10.30
C LEU A 169 15.08 6.82 -9.04
N GLY A 170 15.52 5.96 -8.12
CA GLY A 170 16.11 6.35 -6.85
C GLY A 170 15.10 6.80 -5.78
N TYR A 171 13.80 6.54 -5.99
CA TYR A 171 12.77 6.68 -4.95
C TYR A 171 12.56 5.33 -4.27
N ASP A 172 13.65 4.79 -3.73
CA ASP A 172 13.79 3.37 -3.42
C ASP A 172 13.47 3.01 -1.96
N THR A 173 12.98 3.97 -1.18
CA THR A 173 12.48 3.78 0.19
C THR A 173 11.21 4.58 0.41
N VAL A 174 10.40 4.19 1.40
CA VAL A 174 9.21 4.98 1.78
C VAL A 174 9.62 6.40 2.19
N GLU A 175 10.73 6.56 2.91
CA GLU A 175 11.26 7.87 3.33
C GLU A 175 11.59 8.79 2.15
N LEU A 176 12.20 8.26 1.08
CA LEU A 176 12.49 9.06 -0.11
C LEU A 176 11.21 9.47 -0.85
N ILE A 177 10.21 8.59 -0.89
CA ILE A 177 8.90 8.90 -1.49
C ILE A 177 8.17 9.99 -0.67
N GLN A 178 8.28 9.98 0.66
CA GLN A 178 7.68 11.02 1.53
C GLN A 178 8.14 12.44 1.17
N LYS A 179 9.44 12.56 0.83
CA LYS A 179 10.12 13.82 0.53
C LYS A 179 10.06 14.20 -0.96
N ALA A 180 9.47 13.35 -1.80
CA ALA A 180 9.41 13.57 -3.23
C ALA A 180 8.49 14.75 -3.61
N ASP A 181 8.88 15.49 -4.65
CA ASP A 181 7.94 16.30 -5.42
C ASP A 181 7.21 15.39 -6.40
N TYR A 182 5.89 15.24 -6.22
CA TYR A 182 5.07 14.34 -7.04
C TYR A 182 5.04 14.72 -8.53
N ARG A 183 5.24 16.00 -8.88
CA ARG A 183 5.29 16.47 -10.27
C ARG A 183 6.60 16.07 -10.94
N ILE A 184 7.70 16.21 -10.21
CA ILE A 184 9.03 15.78 -10.67
C ILE A 184 9.06 14.25 -10.81
N LEU A 185 8.56 13.53 -9.80
CA LEU A 185 8.44 12.08 -9.83
C LEU A 185 7.61 11.60 -11.02
N HIS A 186 6.45 12.22 -11.26
CA HIS A 186 5.57 11.89 -12.38
C HIS A 186 6.28 12.06 -13.73
N LYS A 187 6.96 13.19 -13.93
CA LYS A 187 7.73 13.45 -15.16
C LYS A 187 8.79 12.38 -15.39
N LYS A 188 9.63 12.10 -14.38
CA LYS A 188 10.70 11.09 -14.47
C LYS A 188 10.17 9.67 -14.72
N LEU A 189 9.02 9.33 -14.12
CA LEU A 189 8.35 8.04 -14.36
C LEU A 189 7.87 7.89 -15.80
N LEU A 190 7.31 8.94 -16.39
CA LEU A 190 6.89 8.91 -17.79
C LEU A 190 8.10 8.75 -18.72
N GLU A 191 9.16 9.53 -18.53
CA GLU A 191 10.40 9.45 -19.32
C GLU A 191 10.98 8.02 -19.26
N LEU A 192 11.15 7.47 -18.05
CA LEU A 192 11.68 6.11 -17.90
C LEU A 192 10.77 5.04 -18.51
N ASN A 193 9.45 5.17 -18.36
CA ASN A 193 8.51 4.17 -18.86
C ASN A 193 8.31 4.25 -20.38
N GLU A 194 8.51 5.42 -21.00
CA GLU A 194 8.58 5.58 -22.45
C GLU A 194 9.80 4.83 -23.02
N GLU A 195 10.95 4.93 -22.35
CA GLU A 195 12.18 4.26 -22.76
C GLU A 195 12.14 2.73 -22.55
N LYS A 196 11.63 2.28 -21.40
CA LYS A 196 11.75 0.89 -20.96
C LYS A 196 10.47 0.07 -21.10
N ASN A 197 9.32 0.72 -21.25
CA ASN A 197 7.99 0.09 -21.43
C ASN A 197 7.67 -1.00 -20.39
N ILE A 198 8.04 -0.76 -19.13
CA ILE A 198 7.96 -1.72 -18.03
C ILE A 198 6.52 -1.80 -17.49
N PHE A 199 5.86 -0.65 -17.31
CA PHE A 199 4.51 -0.54 -16.77
C PHE A 199 3.50 -0.27 -17.88
N LYS A 200 2.48 -1.13 -17.98
CA LYS A 200 1.45 -1.05 -19.04
C LYS A 200 0.26 -0.16 -18.69
N GLY A 201 0.13 0.24 -17.43
CA GLY A 201 -0.94 1.12 -16.99
C GLY A 201 -0.65 2.60 -17.28
N LYS A 202 -1.69 3.42 -17.21
CA LYS A 202 -1.54 4.88 -17.24
C LYS A 202 -1.01 5.35 -15.89
N ILE A 203 0.09 6.10 -15.89
CA ILE A 203 0.64 6.75 -14.70
C ILE A 203 0.11 8.18 -14.67
N GLY A 204 -0.91 8.44 -13.83
CA GLY A 204 -1.50 9.76 -13.68
C GLY A 204 -0.75 10.65 -12.68
N LEU A 205 -0.80 11.96 -12.88
CA LEU A 205 -0.26 12.93 -11.93
C LEU A 205 -0.93 12.81 -10.55
N ASN A 206 -2.24 12.57 -10.54
CA ASN A 206 -3.05 12.35 -9.34
C ASN A 206 -2.62 11.11 -8.56
N ASP A 207 -2.18 10.06 -9.26
CA ASP A 207 -1.68 8.84 -8.61
C ASP A 207 -0.37 9.12 -7.86
N MET A 208 0.49 9.98 -8.42
CA MET A 208 1.74 10.37 -7.76
C MET A 208 1.49 11.31 -6.58
N ALA A 209 0.55 12.25 -6.72
CA ALA A 209 0.12 13.10 -5.61
C ALA A 209 -0.41 12.26 -4.44
N PHE A 210 -1.24 11.26 -4.75
CA PHE A 210 -1.72 10.28 -3.79
C PHE A 210 -0.58 9.47 -3.17
N LEU A 211 0.33 8.91 -3.97
CA LEU A 211 1.46 8.11 -3.51
C LEU A 211 2.33 8.85 -2.48
N VAL A 212 2.70 10.10 -2.80
CA VAL A 212 3.53 10.93 -1.91
C VAL A 212 2.77 11.27 -0.63
N ASN A 213 1.48 11.61 -0.72
CA ASN A 213 0.65 11.86 0.47
C ASN A 213 0.49 10.59 1.32
N GLU A 214 0.29 9.44 0.71
CA GLU A 214 0.19 8.15 1.40
C GLU A 214 1.49 7.81 2.13
N ALA A 215 2.63 8.00 1.46
CA ALA A 215 3.93 7.74 2.07
C ALA A 215 4.14 8.57 3.34
N ARG A 216 3.68 9.83 3.39
CA ARG A 216 3.81 10.70 4.58
C ARG A 216 3.08 10.16 5.81
N ASN A 217 2.07 9.32 5.60
CA ASN A 217 1.33 8.66 6.66
C ASN A 217 1.88 7.26 7.00
N ALA A 218 2.87 6.78 6.26
CA ALA A 218 3.46 5.47 6.47
C ALA A 218 4.57 5.51 7.53
N THR A 219 4.64 4.45 8.33
CA THR A 219 5.69 4.24 9.33
C THR A 219 7.03 3.89 8.69
N LEU A 220 8.11 4.54 9.13
CA LEU A 220 9.48 4.25 8.74
C LEU A 220 10.08 3.17 9.66
N HIS A 221 9.85 1.91 9.32
CA HIS A 221 10.33 0.77 10.12
C HIS A 221 11.63 0.18 9.58
N VAL A 222 11.85 0.22 8.26
CA VAL A 222 13.04 -0.36 7.63
C VAL A 222 14.21 0.59 7.83
N GLU A 223 15.30 0.07 8.39
CA GLU A 223 16.55 0.77 8.66
C GLU A 223 17.48 0.60 7.47
N TYR A 224 17.91 1.69 6.84
CA TYR A 224 18.78 1.66 5.64
C TYR A 224 20.23 1.97 5.98
#